data_AF-A0A7W5KSP4-F1
#
_entry.id   AF-A0A7W5KSP4-F1
#
_cell.length_a   1.000
_cell.length_b   1.000
_cell.length_c   1.000
_cell.angle_alpha   90.00
_cell.angle_beta   90.00
_cell.angle_gamma   90.00
#
_symmetry.space_group_name_H-M   'P 1'
#
loop_
_entity.id
_entity.type
_entity.pdbx_description
1 polymer ?
#
loop_
_entity_poly.entity_id
_entity_poly.type
_entity_poly.pdbx_seq_one_letter_code
_entity_poly.pdbx_strand_id
1 'polypeptide(L)'
;MWAAHSDEAGAVVGCEERGPDWRGFSSGGTKVLFRLGPAAASRLCVTEAAIDGLSLAAIEDARADSLYLSTSGGWSPSTVEAIPVLVLRQGHSLIAATDNDEQGEVYAARLETIAAEAACGFERLRPVARRDRRRLLLRLEPPAEGGPIRDPEAPPQGRVPIHAKLHERM
;
A
#
# COMPACT_ATOMS: atom_id res chain seq x y z
N MET A 1 -5.87 -8.06 -4.68
CA MET A 1 -5.30 -7.12 -3.69
C MET A 1 -6.25 -7.04 -2.52
N TRP A 2 -5.70 -7.16 -1.32
CA TRP A 2 -6.39 -6.91 -0.06
C TRP A 2 -5.56 -5.87 0.69
N ALA A 3 -6.22 -4.85 1.23
CA ALA A 3 -5.59 -3.76 1.95
C ALA A 3 -6.23 -3.64 3.34
N ALA A 4 -5.46 -3.98 4.38
CA ALA A 4 -5.94 -3.96 5.74
C ALA A 4 -6.16 -2.52 6.23
N HIS A 5 -7.35 -2.26 6.78
CA HIS A 5 -7.63 -1.03 7.51
C HIS A 5 -7.35 -1.27 8.98
N SER A 6 -6.66 -0.32 9.62
CA SER A 6 -6.34 -0.39 11.03
C SER A 6 -6.84 0.83 11.80
N ASP A 7 -7.20 0.59 13.05
CA ASP A 7 -7.51 1.66 14.00
C ASP A 7 -6.24 2.40 14.47
N GLU A 8 -6.41 3.29 15.45
CA GLU A 8 -5.32 4.06 16.06
C GLU A 8 -4.33 3.18 16.86
N ALA A 9 -4.79 2.06 17.42
CA ALA A 9 -3.94 1.10 18.13
C ALA A 9 -3.18 0.18 17.17
N GLY A 10 -3.45 0.26 15.86
CA GLY A 10 -2.85 -0.59 14.83
C GLY A 10 -3.56 -1.94 14.70
N ALA A 11 -4.70 -2.15 15.35
CA ALA A 11 -5.48 -3.37 15.19
C ALA A 11 -6.19 -3.35 13.84
N VAL A 12 -6.18 -4.48 13.11
CA VAL A 12 -6.89 -4.62 11.84
C VAL A 12 -8.39 -4.71 12.12
N VAL A 13 -9.14 -3.74 11.60
CA VAL A 13 -10.60 -3.61 11.83
C VAL A 13 -11.42 -3.87 10.57
N GLY A 14 -10.78 -3.99 9.41
CA GLY A 14 -11.43 -4.31 8.15
C GLY A 14 -10.44 -4.44 7.02
N CYS A 15 -10.93 -4.75 5.82
CA CYS A 15 -10.10 -4.90 4.64
C CYS A 15 -10.80 -4.33 3.41
N GLU A 16 -10.14 -3.43 2.69
CA GLU A 16 -10.51 -3.08 1.32
C GLU A 16 -10.06 -4.20 0.39
N GLU A 17 -10.92 -4.53 -0.56
CA GLU A 17 -10.73 -5.68 -1.42
C GLU A 17 -10.83 -5.28 -2.90
N ARG A 18 -9.85 -5.69 -3.71
CA ARG A 18 -9.71 -5.22 -5.09
C ARG A 18 -9.12 -6.28 -6.02
N GLY A 19 -9.76 -6.49 -7.17
CA GLY A 19 -9.16 -7.21 -8.30
C GLY A 19 -9.76 -6.81 -9.64
N PRO A 20 -9.53 -7.61 -10.70
CA PRO A 20 -9.86 -7.24 -12.07
C PRO A 20 -11.34 -6.87 -12.25
N ASP A 21 -12.22 -7.72 -11.75
CA ASP A 21 -13.68 -7.60 -11.91
C ASP A 21 -14.42 -7.46 -10.58
N TRP A 22 -13.69 -7.19 -9.49
CA TRP A 22 -14.28 -7.15 -8.17
C TRP A 22 -13.73 -6.01 -7.30
N ARG A 23 -14.63 -5.42 -6.52
CA ARG A 23 -14.35 -4.41 -5.52
C ARG A 23 -15.23 -4.67 -4.32
N GLY A 24 -14.65 -4.66 -3.13
CA GLY A 24 -15.36 -4.97 -1.91
C GLY A 24 -14.74 -4.34 -0.68
N PHE A 25 -15.44 -4.51 0.43
CA PHE A 25 -14.89 -4.30 1.76
C PHE A 25 -15.37 -5.46 2.63
N SER A 26 -14.50 -5.96 3.51
CA SER A 26 -14.80 -7.09 4.39
C SER A 26 -16.13 -6.91 5.13
N SER A 27 -17.01 -7.91 5.07
CA SER A 27 -18.31 -7.87 5.74
C SER A 27 -18.13 -7.80 7.27
N GLY A 28 -18.84 -6.88 7.92
CA GLY A 28 -18.70 -6.62 9.36
C GLY A 28 -17.44 -5.86 9.78
N GLY A 29 -16.57 -5.49 8.84
CA GLY A 29 -15.39 -4.67 9.11
C GLY A 29 -15.70 -3.17 9.16
N THR A 30 -14.84 -2.41 9.83
CA THR A 30 -14.95 -0.95 9.97
C THR A 30 -14.04 -0.23 8.98
N LYS A 31 -14.61 0.69 8.19
CA LYS A 31 -13.86 1.57 7.29
C LYS A 31 -13.23 2.73 8.06
N VAL A 32 -12.05 2.50 8.63
CA VAL A 32 -11.23 3.56 9.28
C VAL A 32 -10.24 4.11 8.26
N LEU A 33 -9.00 3.62 8.23
CA LEU A 33 -7.98 4.02 7.25
C LEU A 33 -7.11 2.82 6.92
N PHE A 34 -6.81 2.65 5.64
CA PHE A 34 -5.61 1.91 5.24
C PHE A 34 -4.39 2.78 5.57
N ARG A 35 -3.30 2.17 6.04
CA ARG A 35 -2.08 2.88 6.46
C ARG A 35 -0.84 2.17 5.94
N LEU A 36 0.07 2.91 5.31
CA LEU A 36 1.34 2.39 4.81
C LEU A 36 2.46 3.40 5.06
N GLY A 37 3.53 2.96 5.70
CA GLY A 37 4.69 3.80 6.03
C GLY A 37 4.89 3.96 7.54
N PRO A 38 5.86 4.78 7.96
CA PRO A 38 6.20 4.96 9.37
C PRO A 38 5.04 5.59 10.15
N ALA A 39 4.70 4.98 11.29
CA ALA A 39 3.58 5.44 12.11
C ALA A 39 3.74 6.88 12.60
N ALA A 40 4.96 7.38 12.76
CA ALA A 40 5.28 8.74 13.22
C ALA A 40 5.68 9.71 12.09
N ALA A 41 5.38 9.36 10.83
CA ALA A 41 5.70 10.22 9.70
C ALA A 41 4.95 11.56 9.76
N SER A 42 5.66 12.64 9.42
CA SER A 42 5.19 14.02 9.49
C SER A 42 4.38 14.47 8.27
N ARG A 43 4.49 13.74 7.15
CA ARG A 43 3.76 14.00 5.91
C ARG A 43 2.65 12.96 5.75
N LEU A 44 1.40 13.39 5.83
CA LEU A 44 0.23 12.51 5.73
C LEU A 44 -0.35 12.61 4.31
N CYS A 45 -0.25 11.53 3.53
CA CYS A 45 -0.75 11.49 2.16
C CYS A 45 -2.08 10.74 2.09
N VAL A 46 -3.17 11.45 1.85
CA VAL A 46 -4.51 10.87 1.79
C VAL A 46 -4.93 10.62 0.34
N THR A 47 -5.32 9.39 0.04
CA THR A 47 -5.85 8.94 -1.25
C THR A 47 -7.26 8.36 -1.10
N GLU A 48 -7.96 8.21 -2.22
CA GLU A 48 -9.33 7.67 -2.23
C GLU A 48 -9.33 6.15 -2.07
N ALA A 49 -8.45 5.41 -2.75
CA ALA A 49 -8.34 3.97 -2.60
C ALA A 49 -6.92 3.54 -2.18
N ALA A 50 -6.81 2.35 -1.57
CA ALA A 50 -5.53 1.86 -1.06
C ALA A 50 -4.52 1.64 -2.19
N ILE A 51 -5.00 1.25 -3.38
CA ILE A 51 -4.16 1.10 -4.57
C ILE A 51 -3.51 2.42 -4.99
N ASP A 52 -4.18 3.56 -4.79
CA ASP A 52 -3.62 4.88 -5.12
C ASP A 52 -2.52 5.27 -4.12
N GLY A 53 -2.72 4.96 -2.84
CA GLY A 53 -1.71 5.14 -1.78
C GLY A 53 -0.47 4.27 -2.01
N LEU A 54 -0.67 3.00 -2.38
CA LEU A 54 0.41 2.09 -2.77
C LEU A 54 1.16 2.57 -4.02
N SER A 55 0.42 3.07 -5.02
CA SER A 55 1.01 3.64 -6.23
C SER A 55 1.87 4.85 -5.89
N LEU A 56 1.35 5.78 -5.08
CA LEU A 56 2.10 6.97 -4.68
C LEU A 56 3.36 6.62 -3.89
N ALA A 57 3.25 5.67 -2.95
CA ALA A 57 4.41 5.17 -2.22
C ALA A 57 5.48 4.60 -3.16
N ALA A 58 5.09 3.82 -4.17
CA ALA A 58 6.04 3.29 -5.14
C ALA A 58 6.70 4.40 -6.00
N ILE A 59 5.95 5.43 -6.38
CA ILE A 59 6.45 6.58 -7.17
C ILE A 59 7.46 7.41 -6.37
N GLU A 60 7.19 7.59 -5.08
CA GLU A 60 8.01 8.38 -4.18
C GLU A 60 9.12 7.55 -3.50
N ASP A 61 9.34 6.30 -3.91
CA ASP A 61 10.31 5.36 -3.33
C ASP A 61 10.13 5.18 -1.81
N ALA A 62 8.88 5.03 -1.38
CA ALA A 62 8.46 4.79 0.00
C ALA A 62 9.14 5.73 1.01
N ARG A 63 9.02 7.05 0.79
CA ARG A 63 9.67 8.09 1.60
C ARG A 63 9.51 7.82 3.11
N ALA A 64 10.62 7.86 3.82
CA ALA A 64 10.65 7.63 5.26
C ALA A 64 9.92 8.71 6.10
N ASP A 65 9.59 9.86 5.50
CA ASP A 65 8.87 10.96 6.14
C ASP A 65 7.35 10.92 5.90
N SER A 66 6.84 9.93 5.15
CA SER A 66 5.48 9.90 4.62
C SER A 66 4.65 8.70 5.11
N LEU A 67 3.43 8.99 5.56
CA LEU A 67 2.39 8.00 5.84
C LEU A 67 1.32 8.09 4.76
N TYR A 68 1.14 7.02 4.00
CA TYR A 68 0.11 6.91 2.97
C TYR A 68 -1.17 6.33 3.57
N LEU A 69 -2.27 7.04 3.38
CA LEU A 69 -3.57 6.79 3.98
C LEU A 69 -4.62 6.63 2.88
N SER A 70 -5.56 5.70 3.03
CA SER A 70 -6.71 5.58 2.12
C SER A 70 -8.04 5.47 2.85
N THR A 71 -9.07 6.09 2.26
CA THR A 71 -10.46 6.10 2.72
C THR A 71 -11.32 4.96 2.13
N SER A 72 -10.77 4.11 1.25
CA SER A 72 -11.47 3.03 0.55
C SER A 72 -12.69 3.49 -0.27
N GLY A 73 -12.62 4.68 -0.86
CA GLY A 73 -13.53 5.22 -1.87
C GLY A 73 -14.76 5.93 -1.31
N GLY A 74 -14.81 6.18 -0.01
CA GLY A 74 -15.92 6.86 0.65
C GLY A 74 -15.47 7.67 1.85
N TRP A 75 -16.18 8.77 2.11
CA TRP A 75 -15.92 9.64 3.26
C TRP A 75 -16.79 9.16 4.43
N SER A 76 -16.46 8.02 5.03
CA SER A 76 -17.22 7.47 6.17
C SER A 76 -17.00 8.30 7.44
N PRO A 77 -17.98 8.39 8.37
CA PRO A 77 -17.82 9.14 9.63
C PRO A 77 -16.53 8.79 10.39
N SER A 78 -16.23 7.49 10.51
CA SER A 78 -15.01 6.99 11.16
C SER A 78 -13.72 7.43 10.46
N THR A 79 -13.73 7.57 9.12
CA THR A 79 -12.60 8.12 8.37
C THR A 79 -12.42 9.61 8.66
N VAL A 80 -13.55 10.36 8.69
CA VAL A 80 -13.54 11.80 8.96
C VAL A 80 -12.98 12.11 10.33
N GLU A 81 -13.30 11.29 11.32
CA GLU A 81 -12.82 11.46 12.70
C GLU A 81 -11.34 11.08 12.85
N ALA A 82 -10.88 10.08 12.11
CA ALA A 82 -9.51 9.58 12.23
C ALA A 82 -8.45 10.54 11.65
N ILE A 83 -8.75 11.25 10.56
CA ILE A 83 -7.76 12.11 9.88
C ILE A 83 -7.34 13.31 10.76
N PRO A 84 -8.26 14.12 11.33
CA PRO A 84 -7.89 15.23 12.20
C PRO A 84 -7.06 14.80 13.41
N VAL A 85 -7.39 13.66 14.02
CA VAL A 85 -6.61 13.10 15.14
C VAL A 85 -5.17 12.83 14.72
N LEU A 86 -4.96 12.24 13.54
CA LEU A 86 -3.61 12.00 13.02
C LEU A 86 -2.87 13.29 12.69
N VAL A 87 -3.55 14.26 12.08
CA VAL A 87 -2.96 15.55 11.75
C VAL A 87 -2.48 16.25 13.02
N LEU A 88 -3.31 16.31 14.07
CA LEU A 88 -2.95 16.94 15.34
C LEU A 88 -1.82 16.22 16.08
N ARG A 89 -1.73 14.89 15.97
CA ARG A 89 -0.71 14.10 16.68
C ARG A 89 0.68 14.21 16.07
N GLN A 90 0.77 14.26 14.74
CA GLN A 90 2.05 14.07 14.03
C GLN A 90 2.15 14.80 12.68
N GLY A 91 1.05 15.35 12.16
CA GLY A 91 1.01 15.91 10.81
C GLY A 91 1.52 17.34 10.75
N HIS A 92 2.72 17.53 10.20
CA HIS A 92 3.20 18.86 9.80
C HIS A 92 2.70 19.25 8.41
N SER A 93 2.38 18.26 7.56
CA SER A 93 1.85 18.47 6.23
C SER A 93 0.81 17.42 5.86
N LEU A 94 -0.35 17.87 5.40
CA LEU A 94 -1.42 17.06 4.86
C LEU A 94 -1.44 17.19 3.33
N ILE A 95 -1.26 16.06 2.65
CA ILE A 95 -1.22 15.96 1.20
C ILE A 95 -2.50 15.31 0.70
N ALA A 96 -3.30 16.04 -0.06
CA ALA A 96 -4.44 15.48 -0.77
C ALA A 96 -3.97 14.91 -2.11
N ALA A 97 -3.78 13.61 -2.19
CA ALA A 97 -3.35 12.91 -3.40
C ALA A 97 -4.55 12.19 -4.07
N THR A 98 -5.55 12.97 -4.49
CA THR A 98 -6.79 12.42 -5.08
C THR A 98 -6.90 12.76 -6.57
N ASP A 99 -7.86 12.16 -7.26
CA ASP A 99 -7.93 12.25 -8.72
C ASP A 99 -8.23 13.67 -9.22
N ASN A 100 -7.90 13.94 -10.47
CA ASN A 100 -8.13 15.23 -11.12
C ASN A 100 -9.56 15.28 -11.71
N ASP A 101 -10.55 15.17 -10.83
CA ASP A 101 -11.96 15.22 -11.16
C ASP A 101 -12.80 15.89 -10.06
N GLU A 102 -14.09 16.08 -10.31
CA GLU A 102 -15.00 16.77 -9.39
C GLU A 102 -15.06 16.10 -8.01
N GLN A 103 -15.04 14.77 -7.96
CA GLN A 103 -15.04 14.04 -6.70
C GLN A 103 -13.73 14.26 -5.94
N GLY A 104 -12.61 14.21 -6.66
CA GLY A 104 -11.30 14.48 -6.14
C GLY A 104 -11.16 15.90 -5.60
N GLU A 105 -11.73 16.91 -6.28
CA GLU A 105 -11.75 18.31 -5.80
C GLU A 105 -12.52 18.45 -4.49
N VAL A 106 -13.69 17.80 -4.37
CA VAL A 106 -14.45 17.80 -3.12
C VAL A 106 -13.65 17.15 -1.99
N TYR A 107 -12.95 16.05 -2.27
CA TYR A 107 -12.04 15.43 -1.28
C TYR A 107 -10.90 16.37 -0.88
N ALA A 108 -10.30 17.08 -1.85
CA ALA A 108 -9.23 18.05 -1.62
C ALA A 108 -9.65 19.14 -0.64
N ALA A 109 -10.79 19.78 -0.92
CA ALA A 109 -11.30 20.91 -0.15
C ALA A 109 -11.60 20.53 1.30
N ARG A 110 -12.09 19.30 1.53
CA ARG A 110 -12.32 18.78 2.88
C ARG A 110 -11.00 18.59 3.64
N LEU A 111 -9.99 18.03 2.99
CA LEU A 111 -8.66 17.88 3.61
C LEU A 111 -8.01 19.24 3.87
N GLU A 112 -8.18 20.20 2.97
CA GLU A 112 -7.69 21.57 3.15
C GLU A 112 -8.30 22.23 4.38
N THR A 113 -9.60 22.05 4.60
CA THR A 113 -10.29 22.55 5.79
C THR A 113 -9.73 21.93 7.06
N ILE A 114 -9.53 20.60 7.07
CA ILE A 114 -8.92 19.90 8.22
C ILE A 114 -7.50 20.42 8.49
N ALA A 115 -6.70 20.63 7.45
CA ALA A 115 -5.35 21.17 7.60
C ALA A 115 -5.36 22.59 8.18
N ALA A 116 -6.28 23.44 7.71
CA ALA A 116 -6.43 24.80 8.20
C ALA A 116 -6.86 24.84 9.68
N GLU A 117 -7.81 24.00 10.08
CA GLU A 117 -8.27 23.88 11.48
C GLU A 117 -7.14 23.38 12.40
N ALA A 118 -6.29 22.48 11.91
CA ALA A 118 -5.15 21.95 12.65
C ALA A 118 -3.88 22.83 12.53
N ALA A 119 -3.93 23.95 11.78
CA ALA A 119 -2.81 24.82 11.48
C ALA A 119 -1.57 24.08 10.91
N CYS A 120 -1.78 23.07 10.07
CA CYS A 120 -0.70 22.34 9.39
C CYS A 120 -0.59 22.73 7.90
N GLY A 121 0.53 22.40 7.26
CA GLY A 121 0.72 22.67 5.84
C GLY A 121 -0.22 21.81 4.98
N PHE A 122 -0.70 22.36 3.88
CA PHE A 122 -1.55 21.63 2.93
C PHE A 122 -0.95 21.64 1.52
N GLU A 123 -0.97 20.50 0.84
CA GLU A 123 -0.58 20.37 -0.56
C GLU A 123 -1.56 19.48 -1.31
N ARG A 124 -1.83 19.84 -2.57
CA ARG A 124 -2.68 19.08 -3.47
C ARG A 124 -1.85 18.44 -4.58
N LEU A 125 -1.69 17.12 -4.53
CA LEU A 125 -1.07 16.34 -5.60
C LEU A 125 -2.14 15.85 -6.59
N ARG A 126 -2.06 16.31 -7.84
CA ARG A 126 -2.93 15.87 -8.93
C ARG A 126 -2.12 15.10 -9.98
N PRO A 127 -2.64 13.98 -10.52
CA PRO A 127 -2.07 13.37 -11.72
C PRO A 127 -2.16 14.36 -12.89
N VAL A 128 -1.11 14.43 -13.71
CA VAL A 128 -1.07 15.34 -14.88
C VAL A 128 -2.15 14.96 -15.91
N ALA A 129 -2.52 13.67 -16.01
CA ALA A 129 -3.73 13.21 -16.70
C ALA A 129 -4.61 12.34 -15.80
N ARG A 130 -5.94 12.41 -15.98
CA ARG A 130 -6.98 11.63 -15.25
C ARG A 130 -6.73 10.11 -15.12
N ARG A 131 -5.83 9.53 -15.93
CA ARG A 131 -5.56 8.07 -15.99
C ARG A 131 -4.16 7.64 -15.51
N ASP A 132 -3.33 8.55 -14.98
CA ASP A 132 -1.90 8.28 -14.85
C ASP A 132 -1.46 7.45 -13.63
N ARG A 133 -2.10 7.60 -12.46
CA ARG A 133 -1.63 6.89 -11.23
C ARG A 133 -1.64 5.37 -11.37
N ARG A 134 -2.74 4.80 -11.88
CA ARG A 134 -2.85 3.35 -12.13
C ARG A 134 -1.87 2.84 -13.19
N ARG A 135 -1.48 3.69 -14.15
CA ARG A 135 -0.57 3.31 -15.24
C ARG A 135 0.90 3.43 -14.86
N LEU A 136 1.26 4.22 -13.84
CA LEU A 136 2.65 4.24 -13.36
C LEU A 136 3.08 2.90 -12.78
N LEU A 137 2.19 2.20 -12.04
CA LEU A 137 2.44 0.82 -11.60
C LEU A 137 2.63 -0.17 -12.77
N LEU A 138 1.96 0.05 -13.92
CA LEU A 138 2.13 -0.78 -15.11
C LEU A 138 3.40 -0.45 -15.92
N ARG A 139 4.13 0.61 -15.56
CA ARG A 139 5.40 1.02 -16.18
C ARG A 139 6.61 0.75 -15.29
N LEU A 140 6.40 0.40 -14.02
CA LEU A 140 7.40 -0.26 -13.22
C LEU A 140 7.48 -1.69 -13.75
N GLU A 141 8.26 -1.88 -14.82
CA GLU A 141 8.68 -3.21 -15.24
C GLU A 141 9.16 -3.96 -13.98
N PRO A 142 8.78 -5.23 -13.77
CA PRO A 142 9.47 -6.03 -12.76
C PRO A 142 10.98 -5.93 -13.05
N PRO A 143 11.84 -5.92 -12.02
CA PRO A 143 13.29 -5.95 -12.25
C PRO A 143 13.55 -7.08 -13.25
N ALA A 144 14.22 -6.75 -14.35
CA ALA A 144 14.48 -7.68 -15.45
C ALA A 144 14.90 -9.02 -14.83
N GLU A 145 14.08 -10.07 -15.05
CA GLU A 145 14.38 -11.38 -14.52
C GLU A 145 15.81 -11.71 -14.95
N GLY A 146 16.66 -11.99 -13.95
CA GLY A 146 18.03 -12.41 -14.16
C GLY A 146 18.03 -13.51 -15.21
N GLY A 147 18.91 -13.36 -16.19
CA GLY A 147 19.07 -14.31 -17.29
C GLY A 147 19.15 -15.76 -16.80
N PRO A 148 18.87 -16.72 -17.70
CA PRO A 148 18.57 -18.09 -17.32
C PRO A 148 19.60 -18.64 -16.33
N ILE A 149 19.11 -19.04 -15.16
CA ILE A 149 19.87 -19.82 -14.20
C ILE A 149 20.36 -21.04 -14.96
N ARG A 150 21.68 -21.11 -15.19
CA ARG A 150 22.31 -22.32 -15.71
C ARG A 150 22.13 -23.39 -14.64
N ASP A 151 21.39 -24.44 -14.96
CA ASP A 151 21.33 -25.63 -14.12
C ASP A 151 22.77 -26.08 -13.81
N PRO A 152 23.11 -26.33 -12.54
CA PRO A 152 24.40 -26.91 -12.21
C PRO A 152 24.47 -28.31 -12.83
N GLU A 153 25.46 -28.49 -13.69
CA GLU A 153 25.80 -29.73 -14.38
C GLU A 153 25.82 -30.91 -13.39
N ALA A 154 24.99 -31.93 -13.66
CA ALA A 154 24.89 -33.11 -12.81
C ALA A 154 26.26 -33.83 -12.75
N PRO A 155 26.73 -34.26 -11.56
CA PRO A 155 28.02 -34.92 -11.46
C PRO A 155 28.00 -36.28 -12.19
N PRO A 156 29.11 -36.68 -12.83
CA PRO A 156 29.16 -37.90 -13.61
C PRO A 156 29.00 -39.13 -12.70
N GLN A 157 28.03 -39.99 -13.04
CA GLN A 157 27.79 -41.26 -12.35
C GLN A 157 28.94 -42.23 -12.64
N GLY A 158 29.92 -42.28 -11.72
CA GLY A 158 30.95 -43.30 -11.68
C GLY A 158 30.36 -44.64 -11.26
N ARG A 159 30.45 -45.64 -12.14
CA ARG A 159 30.15 -47.05 -11.82
C ARG A 159 31.16 -47.57 -10.79
N VAL A 160 30.66 -48.21 -9.73
CA VAL A 160 31.47 -49.10 -8.88
C VAL A 160 30.74 -50.45 -8.75
N PRO A 161 31.41 -51.59 -8.95
CA PRO A 161 30.76 -52.89 -9.14
C PRO A 161 30.43 -53.62 -7.82
N ILE A 162 29.61 -54.66 -8.01
CA ILE A 162 28.96 -55.53 -7.03
C ILE A 162 29.89 -56.66 -6.55
N HIS A 163 29.93 -56.95 -5.24
CA HIS A 163 30.14 -58.25 -4.55
C HIS A 163 30.55 -57.99 -3.08
N ALA A 164 30.34 -58.81 -2.04
CA ALA A 164 29.35 -59.80 -1.63
C ALA A 164 29.75 -60.24 -0.19
N LYS A 165 28.77 -60.56 0.69
CA LYS A 165 28.86 -61.31 1.97
C LYS A 165 29.73 -60.66 3.09
N LEU A 166 29.45 -60.78 4.40
CA LEU A 166 29.19 -61.99 5.20
C LEU A 166 28.84 -61.60 6.69
N HIS A 167 27.89 -62.32 7.33
CA HIS A 167 27.68 -62.58 8.80
C HIS A 167 27.28 -61.40 9.74
N GLU A 168 26.50 -61.53 10.82
CA GLU A 168 26.16 -62.67 11.70
C GLU A 168 24.91 -62.40 12.60
N ARG A 169 24.10 -63.46 12.85
CA ARG A 169 23.29 -63.84 14.05
C ARG A 169 22.62 -62.77 14.94
N MET A 170 21.29 -62.89 15.10
CA MET A 170 20.59 -63.46 16.28
C MET A 170 19.14 -63.81 15.93
#